data_AF-A0A6G3XXR2-F1
#
_entry.id   AF-A0A6G3XXR2-F1
#
_cell.length_a   1.000
_cell.length_b   1.000
_cell.length_c   1.000
_cell.angle_alpha   90.00
_cell.angle_beta   90.00
_cell.angle_gamma   90.00
#
_symmetry.space_group_name_H-M   'P 1'
#
loop_
_entity.id
_entity.type
_entity.pdbx_description
1 polymer ?
#
loop_
_entity_poly.entity_id
_entity_poly.type
_entity_poly.pdbx_seq_one_letter_code
_entity_poly.pdbx_strand_id
1 'polypeptide(L)'
;FRLAEVEIASGQPAQAAQYAELALTVLRGIGGEWRRGNVLTVLGRALAGIGQTGRAQVCWNEALEIYDELGSPEADGVRSLLTGIATH
;
A
#
# COMPACT_ATOMS: atom_id res chain seq x y z
N PHE A 1 -2.76 12.67 -3.06
CA PHE A 1 -3.82 11.70 -3.37
C PHE A 1 -3.81 11.21 -4.80
N ARG A 2 -3.84 12.07 -5.84
CA ARG A 2 -3.93 11.59 -7.23
C ARG A 2 -2.67 10.88 -7.81
N LEU A 3 -1.49 11.00 -7.20
CA LEU A 3 -0.26 10.41 -7.75
C LEU A 3 -0.17 8.89 -7.57
N ALA A 4 -0.68 8.35 -6.48
CA ALA A 4 -0.43 6.95 -6.13
C ALA A 4 -1.29 5.96 -6.95
N GLU A 5 -2.46 6.38 -7.41
CA GLU A 5 -3.29 5.58 -8.33
C GLU A 5 -2.83 5.70 -9.80
N VAL A 6 -2.22 6.82 -10.18
CA VAL A 6 -1.70 7.06 -11.54
C VAL A 6 -0.44 6.24 -11.84
N GLU A 7 0.39 5.96 -10.83
CA GLU A 7 1.59 5.13 -10.97
C GLU A 7 1.26 3.67 -11.31
N ILE A 8 0.20 3.11 -10.71
CA ILE A 8 -0.22 1.72 -11.00
C ILE A 8 -0.89 1.64 -12.38
N ALA A 9 -1.64 2.67 -12.77
CA ALA A 9 -2.30 2.72 -14.07
C ALA A 9 -1.33 2.89 -15.26
N SER A 10 -0.10 3.34 -15.03
CA SER A 10 0.92 3.51 -16.08
C SER A 10 1.59 2.21 -16.53
N GLY A 11 1.17 1.04 -15.99
CA GLY A 11 1.64 -0.28 -16.43
C GLY A 11 3.07 -0.62 -16.00
N GLN A 12 3.64 0.10 -15.03
CA GLN A 12 5.02 -0.09 -14.55
C GLN A 12 5.06 -0.39 -13.04
N PRO A 13 4.46 -1.51 -12.60
CA PRO A 13 4.32 -1.82 -11.17
C PRO A 13 5.66 -1.98 -10.44
N ALA A 14 6.76 -2.30 -11.14
CA ALA A 14 8.09 -2.33 -10.55
C ALA A 14 8.62 -0.93 -10.16
N GLN A 15 8.36 0.10 -10.96
CA GLN A 15 8.75 1.48 -10.62
C GLN A 15 7.89 2.03 -9.49
N ALA A 16 6.58 1.76 -9.51
CA ALA A 16 5.68 2.13 -8.41
C ALA A 16 6.15 1.59 -7.06
N ALA A 17 6.63 0.33 -7.03
CA ALA A 17 7.21 -0.26 -5.82
C ALA A 17 8.48 0.48 -5.35
N GLN A 18 9.40 0.81 -6.27
CA GLN A 18 10.61 1.56 -5.93
C GLN A 18 10.29 2.96 -5.37
N TYR A 19 9.36 3.69 -6.00
CA TYR A 19 8.95 5.01 -5.53
C TYR A 19 8.26 4.95 -4.15
N ALA A 20 7.44 3.93 -3.90
CA ALA A 20 6.77 3.76 -2.62
C ALA A 20 7.74 3.41 -1.48
N GLU A 21 8.75 2.57 -1.72
CA GLU A 21 9.82 2.25 -0.75
C GLU A 21 10.65 3.50 -0.39
N LEU A 22 10.99 4.32 -1.40
CA LEU A 22 11.65 5.61 -1.18
C LEU A 22 10.77 6.56 -0.34
N ALA A 23 9.48 6.65 -0.65
CA ALA A 23 8.54 7.47 0.10
C ALA A 23 8.42 7.02 1.57
N LEU A 24 8.39 5.71 1.84
CA LEU A 24 8.39 5.18 3.22
C LEU A 24 9.64 5.59 4.00
N THR A 25 10.80 5.58 3.35
CA THR A 25 12.06 5.99 3.97
C THR A 25 12.05 7.46 4.38
N VAL A 26 11.46 8.33 3.54
CA VAL A 26 11.34 9.78 3.82
C VAL A 26 10.29 10.05 4.91
N LEU A 27 9.19 9.29 4.93
CA LEU A 27 8.10 9.46 5.89
C LEU A 27 8.42 8.98 7.30
N ARG A 28 9.50 8.21 7.51
CA ARG A 28 9.93 7.72 8.84
C ARG A 28 10.24 8.82 9.87
N GLY A 29 10.29 10.10 9.49
CA GLY A 29 10.53 11.21 10.43
C GLY A 29 9.55 12.38 10.36
N ILE A 30 8.76 12.51 9.29
CA ILE A 30 7.91 13.69 9.07
C ILE A 30 6.65 13.24 8.32
N GLY A 31 5.53 13.12 9.03
CA GLY A 31 4.21 13.14 8.41
C GLY A 31 3.39 11.86 8.59
N GLY A 32 2.71 11.80 9.74
CA GLY A 32 1.38 11.19 9.95
C GLY A 32 1.21 9.72 9.56
N GLU A 33 0.94 8.87 10.56
CA GLU A 33 0.60 7.45 10.43
C GLU A 33 -0.34 7.16 9.24
N TRP A 34 -1.39 7.97 9.06
CA TRP A 34 -2.33 7.82 7.94
C TRP A 34 -1.69 7.88 6.54
N ARG A 35 -0.67 8.73 6.38
CA ARG A 35 0.08 8.86 5.12
C ARG A 35 0.99 7.65 4.90
N ARG A 36 1.57 7.11 5.98
CA ARG A 36 2.31 5.84 5.94
C ARG A 36 1.40 4.69 5.49
N GLY A 37 0.18 4.59 6.05
CA GLY A 37 -0.82 3.60 5.62
C GLY A 37 -1.16 3.70 4.12
N ASN A 38 -1.28 4.93 3.59
CA ASN A 38 -1.53 5.14 2.17
C ASN A 38 -0.39 4.64 1.29
N VAL A 39 0.86 4.94 1.66
CA VAL A 39 2.03 4.48 0.89
C VAL A 39 2.18 2.97 0.95
N LEU A 40 1.97 2.35 2.11
CA LEU A 40 1.97 0.89 2.27
C LEU A 40 0.89 0.22 1.40
N THR A 41 -0.31 0.81 1.32
CA THR A 41 -1.40 0.31 0.47
C THR A 41 -1.00 0.28 -1.00
N VAL A 42 -0.35 1.34 -1.48
CA VAL A 42 0.09 1.48 -2.87
C VAL A 42 1.24 0.52 -3.18
N LEU A 43 2.21 0.42 -2.26
CA LEU A 43 3.30 -0.53 -2.37
C LEU A 43 2.77 -1.97 -2.48
N GLY A 44 1.81 -2.35 -1.65
CA GLY A 44 1.22 -3.68 -1.72
C GLY A 44 0.50 -3.95 -3.04
N ARG A 45 -0.22 -2.97 -3.60
CA ARG A 45 -0.84 -3.12 -4.95
C ARG A 45 0.20 -3.27 -6.05
N ALA A 46 1.29 -2.51 -5.99
CA ALA A 46 2.40 -2.62 -6.94
C ALA A 46 3.09 -3.99 -6.85
N LEU A 47 3.37 -4.47 -5.63
CA LEU A 47 3.96 -5.78 -5.36
C LEU A 47 3.07 -6.92 -5.84
N ALA A 48 1.75 -6.84 -5.61
CA ALA A 48 0.80 -7.81 -6.13
C ALA A 48 0.81 -7.84 -7.67
N GLY A 49 0.88 -6.66 -8.31
CA GLY A 49 0.95 -6.54 -9.78
C GLY A 49 2.22 -7.14 -10.41
N ILE A 50 3.32 -7.28 -9.67
CA ILE A 50 4.54 -7.99 -10.10
C ILE A 50 4.65 -9.43 -9.56
N GLY A 51 3.56 -9.99 -9.02
CA GLY A 51 3.53 -11.37 -8.51
C GLY A 51 4.18 -11.58 -7.14
N GLN A 52 4.58 -10.52 -6.44
CA GLN A 52 5.15 -10.58 -5.10
C GLN A 52 4.05 -10.52 -4.02
N THR A 53 3.08 -11.42 -4.11
CA THR A 53 1.86 -11.44 -3.28
C THR A 53 2.15 -11.53 -1.77
N GLY A 54 3.14 -12.32 -1.36
CA GLY A 54 3.53 -12.41 0.05
C GLY A 54 4.02 -11.07 0.62
N ARG A 55 4.84 -10.32 -0.14
CA ARG A 55 5.26 -8.97 0.27
C ARG A 55 4.10 -7.98 0.23
N ALA A 56 3.19 -8.12 -0.74
CA ALA A 56 1.99 -7.30 -0.81
C ALA A 56 1.11 -7.44 0.44
N GLN A 57 0.89 -8.68 0.89
CA GLN A 57 0.13 -8.96 2.12
C GLN A 57 0.78 -8.34 3.35
N VAL A 58 2.10 -8.39 3.48
CA VAL A 58 2.81 -7.73 4.60
C VAL A 58 2.53 -6.23 4.60
N CYS A 59 2.69 -5.56 3.45
CA CYS A 59 2.44 -4.12 3.35
C CYS A 59 0.97 -3.76 3.67
N TRP A 60 0.01 -4.57 3.21
CA TRP A 60 -1.40 -4.31 3.47
C TRP A 60 -1.81 -4.59 4.91
N ASN A 61 -1.26 -5.60 5.58
CA ASN A 61 -1.52 -5.80 7.00
C ASN A 61 -1.01 -4.60 7.82
N GLU A 62 0.20 -4.13 7.54
CA GLU A 62 0.77 -2.97 8.24
C GLU A 62 -0.03 -1.67 7.95
N ALA A 63 -0.57 -1.52 6.73
CA ALA A 63 -1.49 -0.43 6.40
C ALA A 63 -2.82 -0.55 7.14
N LEU A 64 -3.35 -1.77 7.27
CA LEU A 64 -4.61 -2.04 7.96
C LEU A 64 -4.52 -1.72 9.44
N GLU A 65 -3.43 -2.12 10.11
CA GLU A 65 -3.18 -1.80 11.52
C GLU A 65 -3.22 -0.28 11.75
N ILE A 66 -2.50 0.47 10.91
CA ILE A 66 -2.50 1.94 10.95
C ILE A 66 -3.91 2.50 10.77
N TYR A 67 -4.68 2.00 9.79
CA TYR A 67 -6.02 2.52 9.54
C TYR A 67 -7.00 2.16 10.66
N ASP A 68 -6.89 0.98 11.26
CA ASP A 68 -7.70 0.58 12.40
C ASP A 68 -7.39 1.41 13.65
N GLU A 69 -6.10 1.68 13.94
CA GLU A 69 -5.70 2.57 15.03
C GLU A 69 -6.24 4.00 14.86
N LEU A 70 -6.34 4.45 13.61
CA LEU A 70 -6.83 5.79 13.28
C LEU A 70 -8.36 5.86 13.08
N GLY A 71 -9.06 4.73 13.08
CA GLY A 71 -10.50 4.67 12.73
C GLY A 71 -10.79 5.13 11.29
N SER A 72 -9.86 4.86 10.37
CA SER A 72 -9.90 5.34 8.98
C SER A 72 -10.80 4.45 8.11
N PRO A 73 -11.66 5.02 7.24
CA PRO A 73 -12.51 4.23 6.33
C PRO A 73 -11.73 3.42 5.29
N GLU A 74 -10.46 3.76 5.04
CA GLU A 74 -9.55 3.03 4.15
C GLU A 74 -9.27 1.59 4.61
N ALA A 75 -9.48 1.28 5.90
CA ALA A 75 -9.34 -0.07 6.43
C ALA A 75 -10.17 -1.09 5.64
N ASP A 76 -11.40 -0.75 5.26
CA ASP A 76 -12.28 -1.66 4.52
C ASP A 76 -11.77 -1.94 3.10
N GLY A 77 -11.18 -0.94 2.44
CA GLY A 77 -10.52 -1.10 1.15
C GLY A 77 -9.33 -2.07 1.23
N VAL A 78 -8.51 -1.93 2.27
CA VAL A 78 -7.35 -2.81 2.48
C VAL A 78 -7.77 -4.24 2.84
N ARG A 79 -8.82 -4.41 3.65
CA ARG A 79 -9.40 -5.74 3.93
C ARG A 79 -9.86 -6.43 2.65
N SER A 80 -10.51 -5.71 1.74
CA SER A 80 -10.93 -6.26 0.45
C SER A 80 -9.74 -6.72 -0.40
N LEU A 81 -8.61 -5.99 -0.38
CA LEU A 81 -7.39 -6.37 -1.07
C LEU A 81 -6.78 -7.67 -0.51
N LEU A 82 -6.71 -7.78 0.83
CA LEU A 82 -6.23 -8.98 1.52
C LEU A 82 -7.08 -10.21 1.21
N THR A 83 -8.41 -10.07 1.22
CA THR A 83 -9.32 -11.17 0.86
C THR A 83 -9.19 -11.58 -0.60
N GLY A 84 -8.97 -10.63 -1.51
CA GLY A 84 -8.84 -10.90 -2.94
C GLY A 84 -7.61 -11.74 -3.31
N ILE A 85 -6.50 -11.60 -2.56
CA ILE A 85 -5.31 -12.46 -2.74
C ILE A 85 -5.54 -13.86 -2.18
N ALA A 86 -6.27 -13.99 -1.06
CA ALA A 86 -6.53 -15.30 -0.45
C ALA A 86 -7.43 -16.22 -1.31
N THR A 87 -8.13 -15.66 -2.29
CA THR A 87 -9.03 -16.38 -3.21
C THR A 87 -8.41 -16.80 -4.55
N HIS A 88 -7.09 -16.69 -4.74
CA HIS A 88 -6.36 -17.27 -5.89
C HIS A 88 -5.49 -18.44 -5.45
#